data_AF-A0A024T8G2-F1
#
_entry.id   AF-A0A024T8G2-F1
#
_cell.length_a   1.000
_cell.length_b   1.000
_cell.length_c   1.000
_cell.angle_alpha   90.00
_cell.angle_beta   90.00
_cell.angle_gamma   90.00
#
_symmetry.space_group_name_H-M   'P 1'
#
loop_
_entity.id
_entity.type
_entity.pdbx_description
1 polymer ?
#
loop_
_entity_poly.entity_id
_entity_poly.type
_entity_poly.pdbx_seq_one_letter_code
_entity_poly.pdbx_strand_id
1 'polypeptide(L)'
;MSEVDGVKRKTAYRFTTQVDIDLLKEVMAVRPHDAPYGQTLARWEEVVEHMREMRGPDLTTAGCRKRLDDLMAAFKKDTVKSLRATGTEEEYNEREQLIQDLSDMMDTAYKTKTTLKEEKNKKIDIREREGLMLRETALMTMKRKSDALEEEEEVSPSNLKEPRPSSALKDVASAVVDIMSMIDASNEFKRAEIDAKRGSNALLQRKVELEERRYLLDKAEREARFHWSNKSAN
;
A
#
# COMPACT_ATOMS: atom_id res chain seq x y z
N MET A 1 34.49 -37.41 44.16
CA MET A 1 34.10 -37.80 42.79
C MET A 1 32.86 -36.98 42.45
N SER A 2 33.04 -35.92 41.67
CA SER A 2 31.95 -35.06 41.20
C SER A 2 31.76 -35.33 39.71
N GLU A 3 30.67 -36.01 39.36
CA GLU A 3 30.22 -36.21 37.99
C GLU A 3 29.95 -34.86 37.34
N VAL A 4 30.63 -34.61 36.22
CA VAL A 4 30.39 -33.47 35.36
C VAL A 4 29.30 -33.90 34.39
N ASP A 5 28.07 -33.46 34.64
CA ASP A 5 26.95 -33.63 33.73
C ASP A 5 27.26 -32.89 32.41
N GLY A 6 27.67 -33.65 31.41
CA GLY A 6 27.86 -33.16 30.05
C GLY A 6 26.50 -32.82 29.44
N VAL A 7 26.19 -31.52 29.35
CA VAL A 7 25.01 -31.01 28.64
C VAL A 7 25.13 -31.42 27.17
N LYS A 8 24.47 -32.53 26.80
CA LYS A 8 24.38 -32.98 25.42
C LYS A 8 23.67 -31.89 24.62
N ARG A 9 24.35 -31.29 23.65
CA ARG A 9 23.74 -30.35 22.71
C ARG A 9 22.54 -31.02 22.06
N LYS A 10 21.35 -30.40 22.20
CA LYS A 10 20.12 -30.89 21.57
C LYS A 10 20.36 -31.02 20.06
N THR A 11 20.15 -32.21 19.52
CA THR A 11 20.28 -32.48 18.09
C THR A 11 19.34 -31.56 17.32
N ALA A 12 19.84 -30.92 16.27
CA ALA A 12 18.99 -30.08 15.42
C ALA A 12 17.87 -30.92 14.80
N TYR A 13 16.65 -30.38 14.77
CA TYR A 13 15.52 -31.05 14.12
C TYR A 13 15.83 -31.35 12.65
N ARG A 14 15.52 -32.57 12.20
CA ARG A 14 15.76 -33.02 10.83
C ARG A 14 14.53 -32.82 9.97
N PHE A 15 14.57 -31.81 9.10
CA PHE A 15 13.51 -31.55 8.13
C PHE A 15 13.53 -32.60 7.00
N THR A 16 12.37 -33.17 6.73
CA THR A 16 12.10 -34.05 5.58
C THR A 16 11.27 -33.31 4.54
N THR A 17 11.13 -33.87 3.34
CA THR A 17 10.29 -33.30 2.27
C THR A 17 8.86 -33.05 2.75
N GLN A 18 8.26 -34.02 3.44
CA GLN A 18 6.90 -33.86 3.98
C GLN A 18 6.83 -32.73 5.00
N VAL A 19 7.82 -32.61 5.91
CA VAL A 19 7.84 -31.51 6.89
C VAL A 19 8.01 -30.16 6.20
N ASP A 20 8.77 -30.08 5.10
CA ASP A 20 8.86 -28.86 4.30
C ASP A 20 7.49 -28.47 3.71
N ILE A 21 6.73 -29.45 3.18
CA ILE A 21 5.39 -29.24 2.63
C ILE A 21 4.46 -28.67 3.71
N ASP A 22 4.43 -29.27 4.91
CA ASP A 22 3.57 -28.77 5.98
C ASP A 22 4.00 -27.38 6.44
N LEU A 23 5.31 -27.14 6.57
CA LEU A 23 5.84 -25.83 6.91
C LEU A 23 5.40 -24.76 5.92
N LEU A 24 5.47 -25.05 4.62
CA LEU A 24 5.04 -24.12 3.57
C LEU A 24 3.54 -23.84 3.66
N LYS A 25 2.72 -24.87 3.85
CA LYS A 25 1.27 -24.73 4.04
C LYS A 25 0.93 -23.85 5.24
N GLU A 26 1.58 -24.08 6.39
CA GLU A 26 1.37 -23.27 7.60
C GLU A 26 1.84 -21.82 7.42
N VAL A 27 2.98 -21.60 6.78
CA VAL A 27 3.47 -20.24 6.47
C VAL A 27 2.50 -19.49 5.54
N MET A 28 1.92 -20.18 4.55
CA MET A 28 0.92 -19.61 3.65
C MET A 28 -0.42 -19.32 4.37
N ALA A 29 -0.80 -20.14 5.36
CA ALA A 29 -2.01 -19.95 6.14
C ALA A 29 -1.88 -18.75 7.11
N VAL A 30 -0.82 -18.72 7.91
CA VAL A 30 -0.60 -17.70 8.97
C VAL A 30 -0.06 -16.38 8.41
N ARG A 31 0.62 -16.43 7.26
CA ARG A 31 1.27 -15.32 6.55
C ARG A 31 2.15 -14.43 7.45
N PRO A 32 3.23 -14.97 8.05
CA PRO A 32 4.12 -14.17 8.90
C PRO A 32 4.78 -12.99 8.18
N HIS A 33 5.01 -13.11 6.87
CA HIS A 33 5.58 -12.04 6.02
C HIS A 33 4.61 -10.84 5.85
N ASP A 34 3.32 -11.08 6.03
CA ASP A 34 2.31 -10.04 5.93
C ASP A 34 1.93 -9.42 7.29
N ALA A 35 2.55 -9.87 8.38
CA ALA A 35 2.26 -9.38 9.71
C ALA A 35 2.43 -7.85 9.84
N PRO A 36 1.59 -7.17 10.64
CA PRO A 36 1.81 -5.79 11.03
C PRO A 36 3.16 -5.59 11.73
N TYR A 37 3.65 -4.35 11.74
CA TYR A 37 4.89 -4.01 12.42
C TYR A 37 4.88 -4.49 13.88
N GLY A 38 5.95 -5.20 14.29
CA GLY A 38 6.09 -5.78 15.62
C GLY A 38 5.38 -7.12 15.84
N GLN A 39 4.55 -7.60 14.92
CA GLN A 39 3.77 -8.84 15.10
C GLN A 39 4.36 -10.06 14.38
N THR A 40 5.43 -9.90 13.61
CA THR A 40 6.05 -10.99 12.85
C THR A 40 6.47 -12.16 13.75
N LEU A 41 7.01 -11.90 14.94
CA LEU A 41 7.41 -12.96 15.87
C LEU A 41 6.21 -13.79 16.33
N ALA A 42 5.12 -13.15 16.74
CA ALA A 42 3.90 -13.83 17.17
C ALA A 42 3.32 -14.72 16.06
N ARG A 43 3.30 -14.25 14.82
CA ARG A 43 2.87 -15.08 13.67
C ARG A 43 3.79 -16.26 13.41
N TRP A 44 5.08 -16.13 13.68
CA TRP A 44 6.00 -17.26 13.59
C TRP A 44 5.84 -18.24 14.75
N GLU A 45 5.47 -17.77 15.94
CA GLU A 45 5.14 -18.64 17.08
C GLU A 45 3.89 -19.47 16.77
N GLU A 46 2.86 -18.87 16.19
CA GLU A 46 1.64 -19.56 15.72
C GLU A 46 1.96 -20.66 14.69
N VAL A 47 2.78 -20.37 13.66
CA VAL A 47 3.24 -21.39 12.70
C VAL A 47 3.91 -22.57 13.40
N VAL A 48 4.77 -22.30 14.40
CA VAL A 48 5.49 -23.36 15.09
C VAL A 48 4.60 -24.14 16.04
N GLU A 49 3.59 -23.51 16.64
CA GLU A 49 2.58 -24.20 17.43
C GLU A 49 1.85 -25.24 16.60
N HIS A 50 1.29 -24.86 15.44
CA HIS A 50 0.62 -25.81 14.52
C HIS A 50 1.58 -26.91 14.05
N MET A 51 2.82 -26.55 13.71
CA MET A 51 3.82 -27.52 13.28
C MET A 51 4.17 -28.52 14.39
N ARG A 52 4.19 -28.09 15.67
CA ARG A 52 4.44 -28.97 16.82
C ARG A 52 3.29 -29.93 17.07
N GLU A 53 2.06 -29.50 16.83
CA GLU A 53 0.89 -30.39 16.89
C GLU A 53 0.99 -31.51 15.84
N MET A 54 1.50 -31.20 14.64
CA MET A 54 1.60 -32.17 13.54
C MET A 54 2.87 -33.05 13.57
N ARG A 55 3.99 -32.54 14.09
CA ARG A 55 5.33 -33.14 13.94
C ARG A 55 6.09 -33.32 15.26
N GLY A 56 5.56 -32.83 16.37
CA GLY A 56 6.12 -32.97 17.70
C GLY A 56 6.89 -31.74 18.21
N PRO A 57 7.26 -31.74 19.51
CA PRO A 57 7.66 -30.55 20.26
C PRO A 57 9.07 -30.01 19.92
N ASP A 58 9.86 -30.75 19.16
CA ASP A 58 11.27 -30.42 18.88
C ASP A 58 11.46 -29.30 17.86
N LEU A 59 10.39 -28.91 17.16
CA LEU A 59 10.41 -27.76 16.26
C LEU A 59 10.54 -26.44 17.02
N THR A 60 11.24 -25.47 16.44
CA THR A 60 11.47 -24.16 17.06
C THR A 60 11.21 -23.05 16.06
N THR A 61 10.80 -21.88 16.54
CA THR A 61 10.58 -20.68 15.72
C THR A 61 11.80 -20.35 14.88
N ALA A 62 12.99 -20.36 15.48
CA ALA A 62 14.23 -20.13 14.75
C ALA A 62 14.51 -21.21 13.68
N GLY A 63 14.21 -22.48 13.98
CA GLY A 63 14.38 -23.60 13.05
C GLY A 63 13.46 -23.51 11.84
N CYS A 64 12.16 -23.27 12.05
CA CYS A 64 11.18 -23.13 10.97
C CYS A 64 11.48 -21.91 10.08
N ARG A 65 11.85 -20.77 10.68
CA ARG A 65 12.26 -19.57 9.94
C ARG A 65 13.48 -19.83 9.06
N LYS A 66 14.54 -20.36 9.67
CA LYS A 66 15.78 -20.69 8.96
C LYS A 66 15.51 -21.70 7.84
N ARG A 67 14.68 -22.71 8.09
CA ARG A 67 14.34 -23.70 7.07
C ARG A 67 13.60 -23.08 5.89
N LEU A 68 12.64 -22.19 6.13
CA LEU A 68 11.98 -21.47 5.04
C LEU A 68 12.99 -20.63 4.25
N ASP A 69 13.86 -19.89 4.93
CA ASP A 69 14.89 -19.08 4.27
C ASP A 69 15.81 -19.94 3.39
N ASP A 70 16.23 -21.11 3.89
CA ASP A 70 17.05 -22.08 3.13
C ASP A 70 16.31 -22.61 1.88
N LEU A 71 15.01 -22.95 2.01
CA LEU A 71 14.17 -23.39 0.88
C LEU A 71 14.02 -22.29 -0.18
N MET A 72 13.70 -21.06 0.25
CA MET A 72 13.57 -19.91 -0.65
C MET A 72 14.90 -19.57 -1.34
N ALA A 73 16.02 -19.66 -0.62
CA ALA A 73 17.35 -19.42 -1.17
C ALA A 73 17.74 -20.50 -2.19
N ALA A 74 17.41 -21.76 -1.92
CA ALA A 74 17.63 -22.86 -2.87
C ALA A 74 16.76 -22.69 -4.13
N PHE A 75 15.52 -22.26 -3.97
CA PHE A 75 14.57 -21.99 -5.06
C PHE A 75 15.05 -20.87 -5.99
N LYS A 76 15.47 -19.74 -5.42
CA LYS A 76 16.04 -18.63 -6.19
C LYS A 76 17.31 -19.00 -6.97
N LYS A 77 18.01 -20.06 -6.55
CA LYS A 77 19.21 -20.58 -7.21
C LYS A 77 18.92 -21.75 -8.17
N ASP A 78 17.65 -22.14 -8.32
CA ASP A 78 17.24 -23.35 -9.06
C ASP A 78 17.94 -24.63 -8.56
N THR A 79 18.14 -24.70 -7.23
CA THR A 79 18.85 -25.81 -6.56
C THR A 79 17.96 -26.64 -5.64
N VAL A 80 16.63 -26.43 -5.63
CA VAL A 80 15.71 -27.20 -4.76
C VAL A 80 15.76 -28.70 -5.06
N LYS A 81 16.01 -29.07 -6.31
CA LYS A 81 16.19 -30.48 -6.73
C LYS A 81 17.40 -31.14 -6.05
N SER A 82 18.40 -30.37 -5.63
CA SER A 82 19.54 -30.89 -4.85
C SER A 82 19.19 -31.20 -3.40
N LEU A 83 18.06 -30.67 -2.89
CA LEU A 83 17.54 -30.95 -1.55
C LEU A 83 16.59 -32.16 -1.53
N ARG A 84 16.51 -32.92 -2.63
CA ARG A 84 15.78 -34.19 -2.68
C ARG A 84 16.46 -35.17 -1.72
N ALA A 85 15.68 -35.72 -0.80
CA ALA A 85 16.15 -36.68 0.20
C ALA A 85 15.35 -37.99 0.05
N THR A 86 14.82 -38.52 1.15
CA THR A 86 13.73 -39.50 1.08
C THR A 86 12.44 -38.77 0.72
N GLY A 87 11.72 -39.26 -0.29
CA GLY A 87 10.43 -38.72 -0.71
C GLY A 87 10.07 -39.15 -2.13
N THR A 88 8.80 -39.02 -2.49
CA THR A 88 8.30 -39.36 -3.83
C THR A 88 8.41 -38.17 -4.79
N GLU A 89 8.31 -38.42 -6.10
CA GLU A 89 8.34 -37.33 -7.08
C GLU A 89 7.15 -36.38 -6.89
N GLU A 90 5.99 -36.91 -6.47
CA GLU A 90 4.80 -36.13 -6.14
C GLU A 90 5.06 -35.17 -4.97
N GLU A 91 5.71 -35.63 -3.90
CA GLU A 91 6.08 -34.77 -2.76
C GLU A 91 7.08 -33.67 -3.17
N TYR A 92 8.04 -33.99 -4.04
CA TYR A 92 8.98 -32.99 -4.53
C TYR A 92 8.29 -31.91 -5.37
N ASN A 93 7.38 -32.32 -6.25
CA ASN A 93 6.62 -31.41 -7.10
C ASN A 93 5.66 -30.54 -6.27
N GLU A 94 4.98 -31.12 -5.28
CA GLU A 94 4.12 -30.36 -4.37
C GLU A 94 4.93 -29.30 -3.61
N ARG A 95 6.09 -29.68 -3.07
CA ARG A 95 6.97 -28.73 -2.38
C ARG A 95 7.43 -27.60 -3.30
N GLU A 96 7.84 -27.90 -4.53
CA GLU A 96 8.32 -26.90 -5.48
C GLU A 96 7.20 -25.93 -5.91
N GLN A 97 5.98 -26.45 -6.13
CA GLN A 97 4.79 -25.64 -6.39
C GLN A 97 4.46 -24.71 -5.21
N LEU A 98 4.47 -25.23 -3.98
CA LEU A 98 4.18 -24.44 -2.79
C LEU A 98 5.22 -23.33 -2.56
N ILE A 99 6.51 -23.60 -2.86
CA ILE A 99 7.55 -22.56 -2.76
C ILE A 99 7.32 -21.46 -3.81
N GLN A 100 6.95 -21.82 -5.05
CA GLN A 100 6.61 -20.85 -6.09
C GLN A 100 5.40 -20.00 -5.67
N ASP A 101 4.31 -20.62 -5.23
CA ASP A 101 3.09 -19.93 -4.81
C ASP A 101 3.36 -18.97 -3.63
N LEU A 102 4.16 -19.41 -2.65
CA LEU A 102 4.57 -18.56 -1.53
C LEU A 102 5.45 -17.40 -1.98
N SER A 103 6.38 -17.62 -2.91
CA SER A 103 7.20 -16.56 -3.51
C SER A 103 6.33 -15.49 -4.16
N ASP A 104 5.36 -15.90 -4.97
CA ASP A 104 4.45 -14.98 -5.66
C ASP A 104 3.55 -14.21 -4.69
N MET A 105 3.09 -14.89 -3.62
CA MET A 105 2.34 -14.27 -2.53
C MET A 105 3.17 -13.18 -1.83
N MET A 106 4.43 -13.49 -1.47
CA MET A 106 5.32 -12.55 -0.81
C MET A 106 5.66 -11.35 -1.69
N ASP A 107 5.91 -11.57 -2.98
CA ASP A 107 6.17 -10.49 -3.95
C ASP A 107 4.94 -9.59 -4.13
N THR A 108 3.75 -10.17 -4.18
CA THR A 108 2.49 -9.42 -4.24
C THR A 108 2.30 -8.57 -2.99
N ALA A 109 2.48 -9.16 -1.80
CA ALA A 109 2.37 -8.43 -0.54
C ALA A 109 3.39 -7.29 -0.44
N TYR A 110 4.64 -7.51 -0.89
CA TYR A 110 5.67 -6.48 -0.93
C TYR A 110 5.26 -5.33 -1.86
N LYS A 111 4.81 -5.63 -3.09
CA LYS A 111 4.34 -4.62 -4.06
C LYS A 111 3.18 -3.81 -3.50
N THR A 112 2.22 -4.44 -2.83
CA THR A 112 1.10 -3.73 -2.18
C THR A 112 1.58 -2.82 -1.04
N LYS A 113 2.52 -3.28 -0.21
CA LYS A 113 3.09 -2.46 0.87
C LYS A 113 3.87 -1.26 0.33
N THR A 114 4.63 -1.44 -0.75
CA THR A 114 5.37 -0.34 -1.37
C THR A 114 4.44 0.70 -1.99
N THR A 115 3.40 0.29 -2.72
CA THR A 115 2.46 1.24 -3.34
C THR A 115 1.70 2.05 -2.29
N LEU A 116 1.22 1.40 -1.21
CA LEU A 116 0.55 2.10 -0.11
C LEU A 116 1.48 3.11 0.60
N LYS A 117 2.76 2.76 0.78
CA LYS A 117 3.75 3.66 1.37
C LYS A 117 4.02 4.85 0.46
N GLU A 118 4.16 4.64 -0.85
CA GLU A 118 4.35 5.70 -1.83
C GLU A 118 3.14 6.64 -1.91
N GLU A 119 1.91 6.11 -1.91
CA GLU A 119 0.69 6.91 -1.86
C GLU A 119 0.61 7.77 -0.60
N LYS A 120 0.95 7.18 0.56
CA LYS A 120 1.01 7.93 1.83
C LYS A 120 2.05 9.05 1.75
N ASN A 121 3.23 8.78 1.23
CA ASN A 121 4.28 9.79 1.08
C ASN A 121 3.87 10.90 0.10
N LYS A 122 3.23 10.58 -1.02
CA LYS A 122 2.69 11.57 -1.97
C LYS A 122 1.65 12.49 -1.30
N LYS A 123 0.78 11.93 -0.45
CA LYS A 123 -0.19 12.74 0.31
C LYS A 123 0.47 13.67 1.31
N ILE A 124 1.57 13.24 1.93
CA ILE A 124 2.35 14.08 2.85
C ILE A 124 3.03 15.21 2.06
N ASP A 125 3.69 14.90 0.94
CA ASP A 125 4.36 15.89 0.08
C ASP A 125 3.37 16.95 -0.46
N ILE A 126 2.18 16.53 -0.89
CA ILE A 126 1.12 17.45 -1.30
C ILE A 126 0.74 18.39 -0.16
N ARG A 127 0.52 17.86 1.05
CA ARG A 127 0.17 18.67 2.22
C ARG A 127 1.26 19.67 2.59
N GLU A 128 2.53 19.25 2.53
CA GLU A 128 3.66 20.13 2.80
C GLU A 128 3.76 21.25 1.76
N ARG A 129 3.58 20.92 0.47
CA ARG A 129 3.54 21.88 -0.63
C ARG A 129 2.40 22.88 -0.49
N GLU A 130 1.19 22.42 -0.19
CA GLU A 130 0.03 23.28 0.08
C GLU A 130 0.28 24.20 1.28
N GLY A 131 0.93 23.69 2.34
CA GLY A 131 1.34 24.48 3.49
C GLY A 131 2.36 25.58 3.15
N LEU A 132 3.33 25.29 2.28
CA LEU A 132 4.31 26.28 1.81
C LEU A 132 3.64 27.37 0.97
N MET A 133 2.76 26.98 0.05
CA MET A 133 1.98 27.92 -0.77
C MET A 133 1.13 28.86 0.09
N LEU A 134 0.50 28.34 1.15
CA LEU A 134 -0.29 29.16 2.08
C LEU A 134 0.58 30.18 2.84
N ARG A 135 1.80 29.79 3.24
CA ARG A 135 2.74 30.71 3.90
C ARG A 135 3.24 31.79 2.94
N GLU A 136 3.59 31.44 1.71
CA GLU A 136 4.05 32.39 0.69
C GLU A 136 2.97 33.41 0.33
N THR A 137 1.74 32.94 0.12
CA THR A 137 0.60 33.83 -0.15
C THR A 137 0.33 34.78 1.02
N ALA A 138 0.40 34.31 2.28
CA ALA A 138 0.27 35.18 3.44
C ALA A 138 1.37 36.27 3.51
N LEU A 139 2.64 35.92 3.26
CA LEU A 139 3.74 36.88 3.23
C LEU A 139 3.57 37.93 2.12
N MET A 140 3.13 37.50 0.92
CA MET A 140 2.81 38.41 -0.19
C MET A 140 1.70 39.39 0.18
N THR A 141 0.66 38.97 0.90
CA THR A 141 -0.41 39.88 1.36
C THR A 141 0.08 40.86 2.42
N MET A 142 1.00 40.46 3.31
CA MET A 142 1.56 41.38 4.30
C MET A 142 2.52 42.39 3.67
N LYS A 143 3.33 41.98 2.69
CA LYS A 143 4.23 42.89 1.96
C LYS A 143 3.46 43.99 1.22
N ARG A 144 2.35 43.64 0.56
CA ARG A 144 1.47 44.65 -0.08
C ARG A 144 0.80 45.58 0.93
N LYS A 145 0.65 45.14 2.18
CA LYS A 145 0.03 45.93 3.25
C LYS A 145 1.05 46.82 3.98
N SER A 146 2.34 46.46 4.01
CA SER A 146 3.42 47.33 4.47
C SER A 146 3.74 48.42 3.45
N ASP A 147 3.80 48.08 2.15
CA ASP A 147 4.06 49.07 1.09
C ASP A 147 2.94 50.12 0.99
N ALA A 148 1.71 49.78 1.42
CA ALA A 148 0.57 50.70 1.47
C ALA A 148 0.53 51.60 2.72
N LEU A 149 1.43 51.41 3.69
CA LEU A 149 1.46 52.17 4.95
C LEU A 149 2.71 53.07 5.07
N GLU A 150 3.59 53.11 4.07
CA GLU A 150 4.77 53.99 4.03
C GLU A 150 4.54 55.31 3.26
N GLU A 151 3.34 55.55 2.70
CA GLU A 151 2.98 56.80 2.01
C GLU A 151 2.01 57.67 2.85
N GLU A 152 2.34 58.00 4.10
CA GLU A 152 1.68 59.08 4.84
C GLU A 152 2.70 59.91 5.63
N GLU A 153 3.45 60.82 4.97
CA GLU A 153 3.94 62.05 5.60
C GLU A 153 4.04 63.22 4.59
N GLU A 154 3.55 64.39 5.05
CA GLU A 154 3.71 65.76 4.52
C GLU A 154 2.92 66.19 3.27
N VAL A 155 1.67 66.64 3.50
CA VAL A 155 0.95 67.55 2.59
C VAL A 155 1.00 68.97 3.14
N SER A 156 1.61 69.88 2.39
CA SER A 156 1.41 71.34 2.50
C SER A 156 0.99 71.90 1.12
N PRO A 157 0.05 72.85 1.04
CA PRO A 157 -0.81 73.00 -0.13
C PRO A 157 -0.41 74.18 -1.01
N SER A 158 -0.42 74.02 -2.34
CA SER A 158 -0.89 75.11 -3.21
C SER A 158 -1.20 74.67 -4.64
N ASN A 159 -2.32 75.23 -5.12
CA ASN A 159 -2.72 75.51 -6.49
C ASN A 159 -3.58 74.49 -7.26
N LEU A 160 -4.86 74.87 -7.30
CA LEU A 160 -5.94 74.40 -8.13
C LEU A 160 -5.61 74.53 -9.62
N LYS A 161 -5.75 73.43 -10.37
CA LYS A 161 -6.16 73.47 -11.78
C LYS A 161 -6.96 72.21 -12.14
N GLU A 162 -8.13 72.44 -12.69
CA GLU A 162 -9.19 71.47 -13.03
C GLU A 162 -8.81 70.41 -14.08
N PRO A 163 -9.60 69.31 -14.19
CA PRO A 163 -9.12 68.00 -14.60
C PRO A 163 -9.24 67.74 -16.10
N ARG A 164 -8.24 67.03 -16.66
CA ARG A 164 -8.34 66.33 -17.96
C ARG A 164 -8.75 64.87 -17.69
N PRO A 165 -9.95 64.40 -18.09
CA PRO A 165 -10.33 63.02 -17.95
C PRO A 165 -10.04 62.28 -19.25
N SER A 166 -9.02 61.41 -19.31
CA SER A 166 -8.81 60.60 -20.52
C SER A 166 -7.96 59.34 -20.33
N SER A 167 -6.95 59.35 -19.45
CA SER A 167 -6.09 58.17 -19.23
C SER A 167 -6.54 57.32 -18.03
N ALA A 168 -6.72 57.94 -16.86
CA ALA A 168 -7.04 57.21 -15.62
C ALA A 168 -8.33 56.38 -15.68
N LEU A 169 -9.37 56.86 -16.38
CA LEU A 169 -10.61 56.09 -16.56
C LEU A 169 -10.44 54.89 -17.50
N LYS A 170 -9.52 54.96 -18.47
CA LYS A 170 -9.21 53.84 -19.38
C LYS A 170 -8.39 52.77 -18.66
N ASP A 171 -7.48 53.18 -17.78
CA ASP A 171 -6.66 52.25 -16.98
C ASP A 171 -7.51 51.47 -15.97
N VAL A 172 -8.46 52.16 -15.32
CA VAL A 172 -9.44 51.50 -14.42
C VAL A 172 -10.37 50.56 -15.20
N ALA A 173 -10.86 50.97 -16.37
CA ALA A 173 -11.69 50.09 -17.20
C ALA A 173 -10.93 48.85 -17.68
N SER A 174 -9.65 48.99 -18.05
CA SER A 174 -8.79 47.86 -18.44
C SER A 174 -8.58 46.88 -17.28
N ALA A 175 -8.29 47.38 -16.08
CA ALA A 175 -8.10 46.54 -14.89
C ALA A 175 -9.37 45.75 -14.53
N VAL A 176 -10.56 46.34 -14.71
CA VAL A 176 -11.84 45.65 -14.47
C VAL A 176 -12.06 44.52 -15.49
N VAL A 177 -11.70 44.72 -16.76
CA VAL A 177 -11.78 43.68 -17.80
C VAL A 177 -10.84 42.52 -17.50
N ASP A 178 -9.61 42.81 -17.07
CA ASP A 178 -8.64 41.78 -16.68
C ASP A 178 -9.15 40.95 -15.49
N ILE A 179 -9.71 41.61 -14.47
CA ILE A 179 -10.32 40.93 -13.31
C ILE A 179 -11.50 40.04 -13.74
N MET A 180 -12.38 40.51 -14.63
CA MET A 180 -13.48 39.69 -15.15
C MET A 180 -12.95 38.46 -15.90
N SER A 181 -11.90 38.61 -16.72
CA SER A 181 -11.30 37.48 -17.43
C SER A 181 -10.69 36.44 -16.48
N MET A 182 -10.08 36.87 -15.38
CA MET A 182 -9.52 35.97 -14.36
C MET A 182 -10.61 35.21 -13.60
N ILE A 183 -11.75 35.87 -13.33
CA ILE A 183 -12.92 35.24 -12.69
C ILE A 183 -13.52 34.17 -13.60
N ASP A 184 -13.65 34.46 -14.90
CA ASP A 184 -14.18 33.50 -15.88
C ASP A 184 -13.27 32.28 -16.02
N ALA A 185 -11.95 32.49 -16.12
CA ALA A 185 -10.97 31.40 -16.13
C ALA A 185 -11.02 30.56 -14.84
N SER A 186 -11.18 31.20 -13.68
CA SER A 186 -11.32 30.51 -12.39
C SER A 186 -12.61 29.67 -12.32
N ASN A 187 -13.70 30.18 -12.88
CA ASN A 187 -14.98 29.47 -12.93
C ASN A 187 -14.92 28.28 -13.89
N GLU A 188 -14.27 28.43 -15.04
CA GLU A 188 -14.06 27.33 -15.99
C GLU A 188 -13.20 26.22 -15.38
N PHE A 189 -12.11 26.59 -14.69
CA PHE A 189 -11.26 25.63 -13.98
C PHE A 189 -12.05 24.84 -12.92
N LYS A 190 -12.85 25.53 -12.10
CA LYS A 190 -13.70 24.88 -11.09
C LYS A 190 -14.73 23.93 -11.71
N ARG A 191 -15.30 24.29 -12.86
CA ARG A 191 -16.24 23.42 -13.59
C ARG A 191 -15.54 22.17 -14.12
N ALA A 192 -14.38 22.32 -14.76
CA ALA A 192 -13.59 21.19 -15.25
C ALA A 192 -13.16 20.24 -14.13
N GLU A 193 -12.79 20.78 -12.96
CA GLU A 193 -12.45 19.97 -11.79
C GLU A 193 -13.66 19.20 -11.24
N ILE A 194 -14.85 19.83 -11.19
CA ILE A 194 -16.09 19.17 -10.77
C ILE A 194 -16.45 18.04 -11.74
N ASP A 195 -16.34 18.26 -13.05
CA ASP A 195 -16.66 17.24 -14.05
C ASP A 195 -15.67 16.08 -14.04
N ALA A 196 -14.38 16.35 -13.81
CA ALA A 196 -13.38 15.31 -13.61
C ALA A 196 -13.69 14.44 -12.37
N LYS A 197 -14.10 15.07 -11.26
CA LYS A 197 -14.51 14.35 -10.04
C LYS A 197 -15.78 13.53 -10.27
N ARG A 198 -16.75 14.07 -11.00
CA ARG A 198 -17.99 13.34 -11.37
C ARG A 198 -17.67 12.13 -12.25
N GLY A 199 -16.79 12.27 -13.25
CA GLY A 199 -16.36 11.16 -14.09
C GLY A 199 -15.64 10.06 -13.30
N SER A 200 -14.73 10.44 -12.39
CA SER A 200 -14.05 9.49 -11.50
C SER A 200 -15.05 8.73 -10.60
N ASN A 201 -16.01 9.42 -10.00
CA ASN A 201 -17.05 8.80 -9.18
C ASN A 201 -17.93 7.84 -9.99
N ALA A 202 -18.32 8.20 -11.21
CA ALA A 202 -19.12 7.33 -12.08
C ALA A 202 -18.37 6.03 -12.43
N LEU A 203 -17.06 6.11 -12.67
CA LEU A 203 -16.22 4.93 -12.91
C LEU A 203 -16.11 4.04 -11.68
N LEU A 204 -15.98 4.62 -10.48
CA LEU A 204 -15.96 3.87 -9.23
C LEU A 204 -17.28 3.15 -8.98
N GLN A 205 -18.41 3.82 -9.20
CA GLN A 205 -19.74 3.18 -9.09
C GLN A 205 -19.89 2.01 -10.05
N ARG A 206 -19.49 2.18 -11.31
CA ARG A 206 -19.52 1.08 -12.30
C ARG A 206 -18.62 -0.09 -11.90
N LYS A 207 -17.46 0.19 -11.30
CA LYS A 207 -16.56 -0.87 -10.80
C LYS A 207 -17.22 -1.68 -9.68
N VAL A 208 -17.84 -1.00 -8.71
CA VAL A 208 -18.58 -1.66 -7.61
C VAL A 208 -19.70 -2.54 -8.16
N GLU A 209 -20.48 -2.03 -9.11
CA GLU A 209 -21.57 -2.81 -9.74
C GLU A 209 -21.05 -4.07 -10.45
N LEU A 210 -19.91 -4.00 -11.13
CA LEU A 210 -19.29 -5.16 -11.78
C LEU A 210 -18.77 -6.18 -10.75
N GLU A 211 -18.21 -5.72 -9.64
CA GLU A 211 -17.76 -6.59 -8.55
C GLU A 211 -18.95 -7.31 -7.89
N GLU A 212 -20.07 -6.63 -7.66
CA GLU A 212 -21.30 -7.24 -7.15
C GLU A 212 -21.86 -8.29 -8.11
N ARG A 213 -21.90 -8.00 -9.42
CA ARG A 213 -22.33 -8.97 -10.43
C ARG A 213 -21.42 -10.19 -10.47
N ARG A 214 -20.11 -10.00 -10.37
CA ARG A 214 -19.14 -11.10 -10.31
C ARG A 214 -19.37 -11.96 -9.07
N TYR A 215 -19.57 -11.33 -7.91
CA TYR A 215 -19.87 -12.05 -6.68
C TYR A 215 -21.15 -12.90 -6.79
N LEU A 216 -22.21 -12.36 -7.40
CA LEU A 216 -23.46 -13.08 -7.62
C LEU A 216 -23.29 -14.29 -8.56
N LEU A 217 -22.50 -14.14 -9.63
CA LEU A 217 -22.17 -15.24 -10.53
C LEU A 217 -21.39 -16.33 -9.81
N ASP A 218 -20.32 -15.98 -9.07
CA ASP A 218 -19.53 -16.94 -8.30
C ASP A 218 -20.39 -17.65 -7.24
N LYS A 219 -21.34 -16.94 -6.63
CA LYS A 219 -22.30 -17.52 -5.68
C LYS A 219 -23.22 -18.53 -6.37
N ALA A 220 -23.84 -18.16 -7.48
CA ALA A 220 -24.72 -19.04 -8.24
C ALA A 220 -23.98 -20.28 -8.77
N GLU A 221 -22.72 -20.13 -9.20
CA GLU A 221 -21.88 -21.25 -9.62
C GLU A 221 -21.63 -22.24 -8.48
N ARG A 222 -21.32 -21.73 -7.28
CA ARG A 222 -21.15 -22.57 -6.08
C ARG A 222 -22.44 -23.32 -5.71
N GLU A 223 -23.57 -22.63 -5.74
CA GLU A 223 -24.88 -23.25 -5.47
C GLU A 223 -25.25 -24.31 -6.51
N ALA A 224 -24.97 -24.04 -7.80
CA ALA A 224 -25.17 -25.02 -8.86
C ALA A 224 -24.27 -26.25 -8.65
N ARG A 225 -22.98 -26.07 -8.37
CA ARG A 225 -22.04 -27.16 -8.07
C ARG A 225 -22.51 -27.99 -6.88
N PHE A 226 -23.00 -27.35 -5.83
CA PHE A 226 -23.56 -28.03 -4.66
C PHE A 226 -24.82 -28.83 -5.02
N HIS A 227 -25.74 -28.26 -5.79
CA HIS A 227 -26.94 -28.94 -6.25
C HIS A 227 -26.62 -30.16 -7.13
N TRP A 228 -25.66 -30.04 -8.06
CA TRP A 228 -25.18 -31.17 -8.88
C TRP A 228 -24.53 -32.25 -8.04
N SER A 229 -23.67 -31.90 -7.09
CA SER A 229 -23.03 -32.84 -6.17
C SER A 229 -24.06 -33.60 -5.32
N ASN A 230 -25.10 -32.93 -4.83
CA ASN A 230 -26.15 -33.54 -4.03
C ASN A 230 -27.04 -34.48 -4.87
N LYS A 231 -27.30 -34.14 -6.14
CA LYS A 231 -28.08 -34.96 -7.07
C LYS A 231 -27.33 -36.23 -7.53
N SER A 232 -26.00 -36.22 -7.55
CA SER A 232 -25.19 -37.41 -7.86
C SER A 232 -24.98 -38.36 -6.68
N ALA A 233 -25.31 -37.93 -5.46
CA ALA A 233 -25.15 -38.73 -4.24
C ALA A 233 -26.42 -39.49 -3.82
N ASN A 234 -27.52 -39.34 -4.58
CA ASN A 234 -28.84 -39.93 -4.34
C ASN A 234 -29.27 -40.74 -5.57
#